data_AF-D3BEK6-F1
#
_entry.id   AF-D3BEK6-F1
#
_cell.length_a   1.000
_cell.length_b   1.000
_cell.length_c   1.000
_cell.angle_alpha   90.00
_cell.angle_beta   90.00
_cell.angle_gamma   90.00
#
_symmetry.space_group_name_H-M   'P 1'
#
loop_
_entity.id
_entity.type
_entity.pdbx_description
1 polymer ?
#
loop_
_entity_poly.entity_id
_entity_poly.type
_entity_poly.pdbx_seq_one_letter_code
_entity_poly.pdbx_strand_id
1 'polypeptide(L)' 'MSESQLKKVLKENEGLKSQLERSSQILRVSEACNTLQDFCLKTADPFVPGWQGENEWTKPLKGSGCSVL' A
#
# COMPACT_ATOMS: atom_id res chain seq x y z
N MET A 1 14.79 37.96 -21.32
CA MET A 1 14.32 36.56 -21.18
C MET A 1 15.13 35.71 -22.12
N SER A 2 16.07 34.91 -21.60
CA SER A 2 16.87 34.02 -22.45
C SER A 2 16.03 32.83 -22.94
N GLU A 3 16.33 32.29 -24.11
CA GLU A 3 15.64 31.12 -24.67
C GLU A 3 15.68 29.91 -23.71
N SER A 4 16.74 29.79 -22.90
CA SER A 4 16.88 28.79 -21.85
C SER A 4 15.87 28.96 -20.71
N GLN A 5 15.59 30.19 -20.30
CA GLN A 5 14.56 30.49 -19.30
C GLN A 5 13.17 30.15 -19.83
N LEU A 6 12.91 30.46 -21.10
CA LEU A 6 11.63 30.13 -21.75
C LEU A 6 11.42 28.61 -21.81
N LYS A 7 12.43 27.83 -22.22
CA LYS A 7 12.34 26.35 -22.25
C LYS A 7 12.07 25.76 -20.86
N LYS A 8 12.68 26.32 -19.80
CA LYS A 8 12.45 25.88 -18.43
C LYS A 8 11.00 26.13 -18.00
N VAL A 9 10.47 27.32 -18.27
CA VAL A 9 9.08 27.69 -17.93
C VAL A 9 8.07 26.82 -18.67
N LEU A 10 8.30 26.52 -19.95
CA LEU A 10 7.42 25.65 -20.72
C LEU A 10 7.39 24.22 -20.16
N LYS A 11 8.56 23.68 -19.80
CA LYS A 11 8.66 22.35 -19.18
C LYS A 11 7.96 22.29 -17.81
N GLU A 12 8.13 23.31 -16.98
CA GLU A 12 7.40 23.40 -15.70
C GLU A 12 5.89 23.53 -15.92
N ASN A 13 5.46 24.29 -16.93
CA ASN A 13 4.04 24.42 -17.28
C ASN A 13 3.41 23.08 -17.68
N GLU A 14 4.10 22.30 -18.52
CA GLU A 14 3.66 20.95 -18.88
C GLU A 14 3.58 20.04 -17.65
N GLY A 15 4.61 20.06 -16.79
CA GLY A 15 4.62 19.29 -15.55
C GLY A 15 3.46 19.64 -14.62
N LEU A 16 3.16 20.94 -14.46
CA LEU A 16 2.04 21.40 -13.64
C LEU A 16 0.68 21.00 -14.23
N LYS A 17 0.52 21.04 -15.57
CA LYS A 17 -0.69 20.56 -16.24
C LYS A 17 -0.94 19.07 -15.97
N SER A 18 0.07 18.22 -16.14
CA SER A 18 -0.08 16.79 -15.84
C SER A 18 -0.38 16.52 -14.37
N GLN A 19 0.20 17.30 -13.44
CA GLN A 19 -0.11 17.17 -12.02
C GLN A 19 -1.55 17.58 -11.69
N LEU A 20 -2.07 18.62 -12.35
CA LEU A 20 -3.44 19.08 -12.19
C LEU A 20 -4.45 18.04 -12.71
N GLU A 21 -4.19 17.46 -13.89
CA GLU A 21 -5.01 16.38 -14.44
C GLU A 21 -5.06 15.19 -13.49
N ARG A 22 -3.91 14.77 -12.94
CA ARG A 22 -3.84 13.70 -11.94
C ARG A 22 -4.64 14.06 -10.69
N SER A 23 -4.52 15.29 -10.19
CA SER A 23 -5.20 15.72 -8.95
C SER A 23 -6.73 15.65 -9.05
N SER A 24 -7.27 15.80 -10.27
CA SER A 24 -8.72 15.72 -10.52
C SER A 24 -9.27 14.28 -10.37
N GLN A 25 -8.39 13.28 -10.37
CA GLN A 25 -8.74 11.86 -10.21
C GLN A 25 -8.42 11.32 -8.80
N ILE A 26 -7.85 12.14 -7.91
CA ILE A 26 -7.50 11.73 -6.56
C ILE A 26 -8.76 11.65 -5.70
N LEU A 27 -8.93 10.53 -4.99
CA LEU A 27 -10.02 10.32 -4.04
C LEU A 27 -9.97 11.35 -2.92
N ARG A 28 -11.12 11.67 -2.33
CA ARG A 28 -11.14 12.49 -1.12
C ARG A 28 -10.39 11.75 -0.01
N VAL A 29 -9.67 12.50 0.82
CA VAL A 29 -8.93 11.91 1.96
C VAL A 29 -9.84 11.06 2.85
N SER A 30 -11.08 11.52 3.08
CA SER A 30 -12.08 10.74 3.83
C SER A 30 -12.39 9.39 3.19
N GLU A 31 -12.54 9.32 1.87
CA GLU A 31 -12.83 8.09 1.13
C GLU A 31 -11.63 7.13 1.16
N ALA A 32 -10.42 7.67 1.00
CA ALA A 32 -9.19 6.90 1.12
C ALA A 32 -9.01 6.32 2.54
N CYS A 33 -9.26 7.12 3.58
CA CYS A 33 -9.20 6.66 4.96
C CYS A 33 -10.27 5.58 5.26
N ASN A 34 -11.49 5.76 4.78
CA ASN A 34 -12.55 4.75 4.93
C ASN A 34 -12.16 3.43 4.24
N THR A 35 -11.61 3.51 3.04
CA THR A 35 -11.14 2.32 2.30
C THR A 35 -10.03 1.59 3.05
N LEU A 36 -9.08 2.34 3.62
CA LEU A 36 -7.99 1.77 4.41
C LEU A 36 -8.50 1.12 5.71
N GLN A 37 -9.41 1.80 6.42
CA GLN A 37 -10.03 1.26 7.63
C GLN A 37 -10.77 -0.05 7.33
N ASP A 38 -11.57 -0.07 6.28
CA ASP A 38 -12.27 -1.26 5.81
C ASP A 38 -11.33 -2.42 5.54
N PHE A 39 -10.20 -2.14 4.88
CA PHE A 39 -9.18 -3.16 4.61
C PHE A 39 -8.58 -3.72 5.89
N CYS A 40 -8.21 -2.86 6.85
CA CYS A 40 -7.64 -3.29 8.12
C CYS A 40 -8.63 -4.11 8.97
N LEU A 41 -9.93 -3.81 8.89
CA LEU A 41 -10.96 -4.54 9.64
C LEU A 41 -11.32 -5.90 9.03
N LYS A 42 -11.25 -6.01 7.70
CA LYS A 42 -11.66 -7.23 6.97
C LYS A 42 -10.51 -8.21 6.77
N THR A 43 -9.27 -7.72 6.74
CA THR A 43 -8.08 -8.55 6.56
C THR A 43 -7.71 -9.20 7.89
N ALA A 44 -7.67 -10.53 7.93
CA ALA A 44 -7.17 -11.24 9.10
C ALA A 44 -5.65 -11.05 9.23
N ASP A 45 -5.22 -10.53 10.38
CA ASP A 45 -3.80 -10.30 10.69
C ASP A 45 -3.32 -11.33 11.73
N PRO A 46 -2.38 -12.23 11.39
CA PRO A 46 -1.81 -13.19 12.34
C PRO A 46 -1.01 -12.56 13.50
N PHE A 47 -0.65 -11.28 13.39
CA PHE A 47 0.13 -10.57 14.39
C PHE A 47 -0.71 -9.76 15.39
N VAL A 48 -2.03 -9.66 15.21
CA VAL A 48 -2.86 -8.99 16.21
C VAL A 48 -3.01 -9.83 17.48
N PRO A 49 -3.00 -9.20 18.68
CA PRO A 49 -3.28 -9.90 19.92
C PRO A 49 -4.65 -10.60 19.86
N GLY A 50 -4.66 -11.92 20.11
CA GLY A 50 -5.89 -12.72 20.11
C GLY A 50 -6.28 -13.33 18.76
N TRP A 51 -5.39 -13.32 17.75
CA TRP A 51 -5.60 -14.09 16.52
C TRP A 51 -5.77 -15.59 16.83
N GLN A 52 -6.86 -16.18 16.33
CA GLN A 52 -7.24 -17.58 16.61
C GLN A 52 -6.96 -18.54 15.44
N GLY A 53 -6.23 -18.09 14.42
CA GLY A 53 -5.88 -18.96 13.29
C GLY A 53 -4.79 -19.97 13.64
N GLU A 54 -4.56 -20.93 12.74
CA GLU A 54 -3.53 -21.93 12.92
C GLU A 54 -2.16 -21.40 12.51
N ASN A 55 -1.16 -21.54 13.39
CA ASN A 55 0.22 -21.22 13.09
C ASN A 55 0.90 -22.44 12.42
N GLU A 56 1.14 -22.36 11.12
CA GLU A 56 1.80 -23.41 10.32
C GLU A 56 3.18 -23.81 10.88
N TRP A 57 3.93 -22.90 11.50
CA TRP A 57 5.23 -23.18 12.12
C TRP A 57 5.12 -24.00 13.41
N THR A 58 3.93 -24.11 14.00
CA THR A 58 3.67 -24.96 15.17
C THR A 58 3.07 -26.31 14.78
N LYS A 59 2.70 -26.52 13.50
CA LYS A 59 2.11 -27.78 13.09
C LYS A 59 3.15 -28.89 13.14
N PRO A 60 2.81 -30.05 13.73
CA PRO A 60 3.69 -31.21 13.67
C PRO A 60 3.88 -31.61 12.20
N LEU A 61 5.12 -31.85 11.80
CA LEU A 61 5.48 -32.28 10.45
C LEU A 61 4.65 -33.52 10.08
N LYS A 62 3.71 -33.38 9.15
CA LYS A 62 2.99 -34.52 8.57
C LYS A 62 4.00 -35.39 7.83
N GLY A 63 4.48 -36.44 8.49
CA GLY A 63 5.28 -37.51 7.85
C GLY A 63 6.74 -37.64 8.25
N SER A 64 7.15 -37.29 9.47
CA SER A 64 8.47 -37.72 9.96
C SER A 64 8.40 -38.19 11.40
N GLY A 65 8.13 -39.49 11.55
CA GLY A 65 8.58 -40.24 12.70
C GLY A 65 10.11 -40.30 12.67
N CYS A 66 10.73 -39.39 13.39
CA CYS A 66 12.01 -39.61 14.06
C CYS A 66 12.04 -38.67 15.27
N SER A 67 11.78 -39.24 16.45
CA SER A 67 12.09 -38.60 17.72
C SER A 67 13.60 -38.50 17.81
N VAL A 68 14.16 -37.30 17.71
CA VAL A 68 15.53 -37.06 18.15
C VAL A 68 15.46 -36.79 19.64
N LEU A 69 16.08 -37.69 20.41
CA LEU A 69 16.38 -37.57 21.84
C LEU A 69 17.11 -36.26 22.15
#